data_AF-A0A2D7SN47-F1
#
_entry.id   AF-A0A2D7SN47-F1
#
_cell.length_a   1.000
_cell.length_b   1.000
_cell.length_c   1.000
_cell.angle_alpha   90.00
_cell.angle_beta   90.00
_cell.angle_gamma   90.00
#
_symmetry.space_group_name_H-M   'P 1'
#
loop_
_entity.id
_entity.type
_entity.pdbx_description
1 polymer ?
#
loop_
_entity_poly.entity_id
_entity_poly.type
_entity_poly.pdbx_seq_one_letter_code
_entity_poly.pdbx_strand_id
1 'polypeptide(L)'
;MNIELLLTLFFIAFALNILWEVLHSVLYTTCHEMPLGKMQRLLVVMALKDAFWITAFYTVSVFIFETTNVMLNIPQLIFFVLLAFIFSYIDEYVSLRTKRWEYASSMPTLFGIGWSPLLELVITGVLTFFIVFTLVSFQ
;
A
#
# COMPACT_ATOMS: atom_id res chain seq x y z
N MET A 1 4.49 7.83 -20.49
CA MET A 1 3.69 7.05 -19.52
C MET A 1 2.23 7.08 -19.95
N ASN A 2 1.59 5.93 -20.18
CA ASN A 2 0.20 5.84 -20.64
C ASN A 2 -0.78 6.02 -19.46
N ILE A 3 -1.84 6.81 -19.64
CA ILE A 3 -2.89 7.00 -18.63
C ILE A 3 -3.63 5.70 -18.33
N GLU A 4 -3.82 4.82 -19.31
CA GLU A 4 -4.47 3.52 -19.13
C GLU A 4 -3.66 2.62 -18.18
N LEU A 5 -2.33 2.66 -18.29
CA LEU A 5 -1.44 1.94 -17.39
C LEU A 5 -1.57 2.46 -15.95
N LEU A 6 -1.59 3.78 -15.76
CA LEU A 6 -1.75 4.38 -14.43
C LEU A 6 -3.11 4.03 -13.81
N LEU A 7 -4.18 4.07 -14.59
CA LEU A 7 -5.51 3.66 -14.12
C LEU A 7 -5.54 2.17 -13.77
N THR A 8 -4.91 1.33 -14.59
CA THR A 8 -4.83 -0.11 -14.34
C THR A 8 -4.07 -0.41 -13.05
N LEU A 9 -2.90 0.22 -12.85
CA LEU A 9 -2.13 0.13 -11.61
C LEU A 9 -2.97 0.59 -10.42
N PHE A 10 -3.63 1.74 -10.53
CA PHE A 10 -4.45 2.29 -9.45
C PHE A 10 -5.59 1.35 -9.04
N PHE A 11 -6.36 0.81 -10.00
CA PHE A 11 -7.50 -0.05 -9.68
C PHE A 11 -7.08 -1.42 -9.16
N ILE A 12 -5.98 -2.00 -9.67
CA ILE A 12 -5.45 -3.26 -9.14
C ILE A 12 -4.88 -3.04 -7.73
N ALA A 13 -4.12 -1.97 -7.51
CA ALA A 13 -3.62 -1.61 -6.18
C ALA A 13 -4.78 -1.38 -5.21
N PHE A 14 -5.83 -0.67 -5.63
CA PHE A 14 -7.02 -0.44 -4.79
C PHE A 14 -7.70 -1.75 -4.42
N ALA A 15 -7.89 -2.67 -5.36
CA ALA A 15 -8.50 -3.97 -5.07
C ALA A 15 -7.67 -4.80 -4.08
N LEU A 16 -6.34 -4.81 -4.24
CA LEU A 16 -5.42 -5.51 -3.34
C LEU A 16 -5.39 -4.87 -1.94
N ASN A 17 -5.34 -3.53 -1.85
CA ASN A 17 -5.34 -2.85 -0.55
C ASN A 17 -6.70 -2.96 0.14
N ILE A 18 -7.84 -2.97 -0.57
CA ILE A 18 -9.15 -3.28 0.05
C ILE A 18 -9.12 -4.65 0.73
N LEU A 19 -8.60 -5.67 0.04
CA LEU A 19 -8.49 -7.01 0.60
C LEU A 19 -7.57 -7.02 1.82
N TRP A 20 -6.42 -6.34 1.71
CA TRP A 20 -5.47 -6.21 2.80
C TRP A 20 -6.10 -5.52 4.01
N GLU A 21 -6.70 -4.35 3.84
CA GLU A 21 -7.37 -3.57 4.87
C GLU A 21 -8.45 -4.35 5.62
N VAL A 22 -9.27 -5.14 4.91
CA VAL A 22 -10.27 -5.99 5.57
C VAL A 22 -9.62 -7.04 6.46
N LEU A 23 -8.60 -7.75 5.97
CA LEU A 23 -7.86 -8.75 6.75
C LEU A 23 -7.09 -8.11 7.91
N HIS A 24 -6.52 -6.94 7.65
CA HIS A 24 -5.68 -6.17 8.56
C HIS A 24 -6.48 -5.51 9.68
N SER A 25 -7.75 -5.15 9.43
CA SER A 25 -8.61 -4.45 10.38
C SER A 25 -8.79 -5.17 11.72
N VAL A 26 -8.72 -6.51 11.73
CA VAL A 26 -8.82 -7.35 12.95
C VAL A 26 -7.67 -7.10 13.93
N LEU A 27 -6.58 -6.47 13.48
CA LEU A 27 -5.41 -6.14 14.29
C LEU A 27 -5.54 -4.77 14.99
N TYR A 28 -6.67 -4.06 14.85
CA TYR A 28 -6.91 -2.77 15.50
C TYR A 28 -8.10 -2.82 16.44
N THR A 29 -7.91 -2.37 17.68
CA THR A 29 -9.02 -2.15 18.64
C THR A 29 -9.98 -1.10 18.12
N THR A 30 -9.45 -0.06 17.46
CA THR A 30 -10.25 1.00 16.84
C THR A 30 -11.27 0.45 15.83
N CYS A 31 -10.90 -0.57 15.06
CA CYS A 31 -11.82 -1.18 14.10
C CYS A 31 -12.89 -2.04 14.78
N HIS A 32 -12.55 -2.72 15.88
CA HIS A 32 -13.51 -3.52 16.65
C HIS A 32 -14.57 -2.67 17.35
N GLU A 33 -14.20 -1.49 17.83
CA GLU A 33 -15.11 -0.59 18.56
C GLU A 33 -15.92 0.32 17.63
N MET A 34 -15.51 0.44 16.37
CA MET A 34 -16.14 1.35 15.41
C MET A 34 -17.43 0.75 14.82
N PRO A 35 -18.51 1.56 14.67
CA PRO A 35 -19.71 1.11 13.96
C PRO A 35 -19.40 0.67 12.53
N LEU A 36 -20.02 -0.43 12.08
CA LEU A 36 -19.73 -1.09 10.80
C LEU A 36 -19.67 -0.14 9.61
N GLY A 37 -20.65 0.77 9.46
CA GLY A 37 -20.68 1.71 8.33
C GLY A 37 -19.54 2.73 8.34
N LYS A 38 -19.04 3.13 9.52
CA LYS A 38 -17.87 4.00 9.63
C LYS A 38 -16.59 3.23 9.34
N MET A 39 -16.49 1.99 9.82
CA MET A 39 -15.36 1.11 9.54
C MET A 39 -15.22 0.84 8.04
N GLN A 40 -16.31 0.44 7.37
CA GLN A 40 -16.30 0.22 5.91
C GLN A 40 -15.82 1.46 5.15
N ARG A 41 -16.30 2.64 5.52
CA ARG A 41 -15.85 3.89 4.90
C ARG A 41 -14.37 4.15 5.16
N LEU A 42 -13.88 3.89 6.38
CA LEU A 42 -12.47 4.03 6.72
C LEU A 42 -11.60 3.13 5.85
N LEU A 43 -11.91 1.83 5.77
CA LEU A 43 -11.15 0.86 4.99
C LEU A 43 -11.10 1.24 3.50
N VAL A 44 -12.23 1.71 2.94
CA VAL A 44 -12.25 2.19 1.54
C VAL A 44 -11.36 3.41 1.34
N VAL A 45 -11.39 4.37 2.28
CA VAL A 45 -10.56 5.58 2.18
C VAL A 45 -9.07 5.24 2.34
N MET A 46 -8.71 4.33 3.24
CA MET A 46 -7.32 3.90 3.40
C MET A 46 -6.83 3.15 2.16
N ALA A 47 -7.59 2.18 1.65
CA ALA A 47 -7.23 1.49 0.42
C ALA A 47 -7.10 2.44 -0.80
N LEU A 48 -7.92 3.49 -0.90
CA LEU A 48 -7.77 4.53 -1.92
C LEU A 48 -6.48 5.35 -1.74
N LYS A 49 -6.15 5.71 -0.50
CA LYS A 49 -4.90 6.40 -0.14
C LYS A 49 -3.69 5.55 -0.55
N ASP A 50 -3.73 4.26 -0.30
CA ASP A 50 -2.60 3.36 -0.58
C ASP A 50 -2.45 3.07 -2.06
N ALA A 51 -3.56 2.87 -2.78
CA ALA A 51 -3.55 2.80 -4.24
C ALA A 51 -2.98 4.08 -4.89
N PHE A 52 -3.32 5.24 -4.34
CA PHE A 52 -2.75 6.52 -4.77
C PHE A 52 -1.24 6.55 -4.56
N TRP A 53 -0.75 6.20 -3.37
CA TRP A 53 0.69 6.21 -3.07
C TRP A 53 1.48 5.19 -3.89
N ILE A 54 0.97 3.98 -4.11
CA ILE A 54 1.60 3.00 -5.00
C ILE A 54 1.75 3.57 -6.41
N THR A 55 0.69 4.16 -6.95
CA THR A 55 0.69 4.76 -8.29
C THR A 55 1.63 5.96 -8.38
N ALA A 56 1.69 6.77 -7.32
CA ALA A 56 2.60 7.92 -7.23
C ALA A 56 4.07 7.47 -7.14
N PHE A 57 4.40 6.50 -6.29
CA PHE A 57 5.75 5.96 -6.18
C PHE A 57 6.20 5.24 -7.45
N TYR A 58 5.29 4.51 -8.10
CA TYR A 58 5.52 3.98 -9.45
C TYR A 58 5.91 5.11 -10.41
N THR A 59 5.09 6.16 -10.47
CA THR A 59 5.33 7.31 -11.36
C THR A 59 6.70 7.95 -11.12
N VAL A 60 7.04 8.20 -9.85
CA VAL A 60 8.37 8.72 -9.47
C VAL A 60 9.47 7.78 -9.91
N SER A 61 9.31 6.47 -9.73
CA SER A 61 10.30 5.47 -10.16
C SER A 61 10.51 5.50 -11.69
N VAL A 62 9.44 5.64 -12.48
CA VAL A 62 9.54 5.72 -13.95
C VAL A 62 10.28 6.98 -14.38
N PHE A 63 10.07 8.12 -13.71
CA PHE A 63 10.81 9.35 -14.01
C PHE A 63 12.32 9.25 -13.71
N ILE A 64 12.72 8.44 -12.74
CA ILE A 64 14.13 8.28 -12.36
C ILE A 64 14.83 7.24 -13.24
N PHE A 65 14.17 6.12 -13.54
CA PHE A 65 14.77 4.97 -14.21
C PHE A 65 14.40 4.85 -15.69
N GLU A 66 13.52 5.72 -16.18
CA GLU A 66 13.05 5.80 -17.57
C GLU A 66 12.48 4.48 -18.12
N THR A 67 12.14 3.54 -17.24
CA THR A 67 11.61 2.22 -17.57
C THR A 67 10.18 2.10 -17.06
N THR A 68 9.24 1.76 -17.96
CA THR A 68 7.83 1.57 -17.61
C THR A 68 7.59 0.26 -16.87
N ASN A 69 8.25 -0.81 -17.29
CA ASN A 69 8.14 -2.13 -16.68
C ASN A 69 9.17 -2.29 -15.54
N VAL A 70 8.74 -1.94 -14.32
CA VAL A 70 9.54 -2.03 -13.10
C VAL A 70 10.07 -3.45 -12.85
N MET A 71 9.36 -4.48 -13.29
CA MET A 71 9.75 -5.88 -13.07
C MET A 71 10.99 -6.29 -13.85
N LEU A 72 11.32 -5.58 -14.94
CA LEU A 72 12.53 -5.82 -15.73
C LEU A 72 13.74 -5.02 -15.23
N ASN A 73 13.53 -4.06 -14.32
CA ASN A 73 14.56 -3.17 -13.80
C ASN A 73 14.68 -3.33 -12.27
N ILE A 74 15.52 -4.28 -11.84
CA ILE A 74 15.72 -4.60 -10.42
C ILE A 74 16.08 -3.36 -9.58
N PRO A 75 16.99 -2.46 -10.01
CA PRO A 75 17.23 -1.20 -9.30
C PRO A 75 15.97 -0.35 -9.07
N GLN A 76 15.10 -0.23 -10.07
CA GLN A 76 13.84 0.51 -9.96
C GLN A 76 12.86 -0.15 -8.97
N LEU A 77 12.78 -1.48 -8.99
CA LEU A 77 11.96 -2.25 -8.05
C LEU A 77 12.46 -2.08 -6.61
N ILE A 78 13.78 -2.19 -6.40
CA ILE A 78 14.40 -1.95 -5.08
C ILE A 78 14.12 -0.52 -4.61
N PHE A 79 14.25 0.47 -5.51
CA PHE A 79 13.92 1.85 -5.18
C PHE A 79 12.47 2.01 -4.74
N PHE A 80 11.51 1.42 -5.46
CA PHE A 80 10.11 1.42 -5.08
C PHE A 80 9.91 0.79 -3.69
N VAL A 81 10.49 -0.39 -3.45
CA VAL A 81 10.37 -1.11 -2.16
C VAL A 81 10.88 -0.25 -1.01
N LEU A 82 12.06 0.36 -1.15
CA LEU A 82 12.61 1.23 -0.12
C LEU A 82 11.74 2.46 0.12
N LEU A 83 11.25 3.10 -0.94
CA LEU A 83 10.39 4.26 -0.84
C LEU A 83 9.07 3.94 -0.13
N ALA A 84 8.42 2.84 -0.53
CA ALA A 84 7.18 2.36 0.07
C ALA A 84 7.37 1.97 1.54
N PHE A 85 8.48 1.28 1.87
CA PHE A 85 8.78 0.88 3.24
C PHE A 85 9.04 2.10 4.16
N ILE A 86 9.87 3.05 3.71
CA ILE A 86 10.15 4.27 4.46
C ILE A 86 8.87 5.09 4.66
N PHE A 87 8.06 5.24 3.61
CA PHE A 87 6.79 5.96 3.71
C PHE A 87 5.83 5.28 4.69
N SER A 88 5.67 3.97 4.61
CA SER A 88 4.79 3.20 5.51
C SER A 88 5.22 3.35 6.98
N TYR A 89 6.54 3.33 7.24
CA TYR A 89 7.07 3.60 8.58
C TYR A 89 6.70 5.00 9.08
N ILE A 90 6.86 6.02 8.24
CA ILE A 90 6.56 7.41 8.61
C ILE A 90 5.06 7.59 8.85
N ASP A 91 4.20 7.10 7.94
CA ASP A 91 2.76 7.25 8.05
C ASP A 91 2.22 6.56 9.31
N GLU A 92 2.72 5.35 9.61
CA GLU A 92 2.31 4.62 10.79
C GLU A 92 2.81 5.28 12.08
N TYR A 93 4.07 5.72 12.11
CA TYR A 93 4.62 6.46 13.24
C TYR A 93 3.81 7.72 13.55
N VAL A 94 3.46 8.50 12.52
CA VAL A 94 2.63 9.70 12.68
C VAL A 94 1.23 9.34 13.16
N SER A 95 0.65 8.26 12.63
CA SER A 95 -0.71 7.84 12.97
C SER A 95 -0.84 7.37 14.42
N LEU A 96 0.14 6.65 14.94
CA LEU A 96 0.22 6.30 16.36
C LEU A 96 0.43 7.53 17.25
N ARG A 97 1.32 8.45 16.86
CA ARG A 97 1.58 9.69 17.62
C ARG A 97 0.36 10.60 17.69
N THR A 98 -0.47 10.59 16.65
CA THR A 98 -1.71 11.36 16.56
C THR A 98 -2.94 10.60 17.06
N LYS A 99 -2.76 9.36 17.55
CA LYS A 99 -3.83 8.48 18.05
C LYS A 99 -4.96 8.29 17.04
N ARG A 100 -4.64 8.19 15.75
CA ARG A 100 -5.63 7.92 14.70
C ARG A 100 -6.25 6.53 14.86
N TRP A 101 -5.45 5.60 15.35
CA TRP A 101 -5.87 4.23 15.65
C TRP A 101 -4.99 3.63 16.75
N GLU A 102 -5.47 2.53 17.30
CA GLU A 102 -4.83 1.75 18.36
C GLU A 102 -4.77 0.27 17.98
N TYR A 103 -3.64 -0.35 18.29
CA TYR A 103 -3.40 -1.76 18.01
C TYR A 103 -4.12 -2.66 19.00
N ALA A 104 -4.63 -3.77 18.49
CA ALA A 104 -4.99 -4.90 19.31
C ALA A 104 -3.74 -5.61 19.85
N SER A 105 -3.91 -6.36 20.94
CA SER A 105 -2.84 -7.18 21.53
C SER A 105 -2.30 -8.26 20.58
N SER A 106 -3.04 -8.56 19.50
CA SER A 106 -2.63 -9.49 18.45
C SER A 106 -1.71 -8.86 17.39
N MET A 107 -1.56 -7.53 17.34
CA MET A 107 -0.72 -6.87 16.34
C MET A 107 0.76 -7.19 16.60
N PRO A 108 1.45 -7.88 15.67
CA PRO A 108 2.89 -8.01 15.78
C PRO A 108 3.55 -6.65 15.54
N THR A 109 4.43 -6.23 16.44
CA THR A 109 5.13 -4.93 16.33
C THR A 109 6.65 -5.09 16.25
N LEU A 110 7.30 -4.20 15.51
CA LEU A 110 8.75 -3.97 15.51
C LEU A 110 9.02 -2.53 15.97
N PHE A 111 9.78 -2.35 17.05
CA PHE A 111 10.03 -1.03 17.66
C PHE A 111 8.75 -0.23 17.96
N GLY A 112 7.64 -0.92 18.29
CA GLY A 112 6.34 -0.29 18.56
C GLY A 112 5.50 0.04 17.33
N ILE A 113 5.98 -0.27 16.12
CA ILE A 113 5.26 -0.10 14.85
C ILE A 113 4.75 -1.45 14.36
N GLY A 114 3.49 -1.53 13.93
CA GLY A 114 2.88 -2.77 13.42
C GLY A 114 3.59 -3.27 12.17
N TRP A 115 3.80 -4.59 12.07
CA TRP A 115 4.39 -5.21 10.88
C TRP A 115 3.50 -5.12 9.65
N SER A 116 2.20 -5.31 9.84
CA SER A 116 1.27 -5.37 8.72
C SER A 116 1.03 -4.01 8.05
N PRO A 117 0.93 -2.84 8.73
CA PRO A 117 0.94 -1.55 8.02
C PRO A 117 2.31 -1.25 7.39
N LEU A 118 3.42 -1.69 8.01
CA LEU A 118 4.76 -1.49 7.45
C LEU A 118 5.00 -2.17 6.10
N LEU A 119 4.42 -3.35 5.92
CA LEU A 119 4.62 -4.18 4.74
C LEU A 119 3.54 -3.99 3.67
N GLU A 120 2.44 -3.30 3.99
CA GLU A 120 1.27 -3.18 3.12
C GLU A 120 1.64 -2.62 1.75
N LEU A 121 2.11 -1.38 1.66
CA LEU A 121 2.45 -0.74 0.38
C LEU A 121 3.52 -1.49 -0.41
N VAL A 122 4.45 -2.14 0.31
CA VAL A 122 5.51 -2.94 -0.33
C VAL A 122 4.89 -4.17 -0.99
N ILE A 123 4.11 -4.95 -0.25
CA ILE A 123 3.55 -6.21 -0.74
C ILE A 123 2.47 -5.95 -1.79
N THR A 124 1.50 -5.08 -1.49
CA THR A 124 0.40 -4.78 -2.43
C THR A 124 0.92 -4.07 -3.68
N GLY A 125 1.94 -3.22 -3.54
CA GLY A 125 2.61 -2.57 -4.68
C GLY A 125 3.36 -3.56 -5.58
N VAL A 126 4.20 -4.43 -5.01
CA VAL A 126 4.93 -5.45 -5.79
C VAL A 126 3.96 -6.42 -6.47
N LEU A 127 2.91 -6.85 -5.76
CA LEU A 127 1.86 -7.69 -6.35
C LEU A 127 1.11 -6.98 -7.48
N THR A 128 0.83 -5.67 -7.33
CA THR A 128 0.24 -4.86 -8.40
C THR A 128 1.11 -4.89 -9.65
N PHE A 129 2.41 -4.65 -9.52
CA PHE A 129 3.34 -4.68 -10.65
C PHE A 129 3.44 -6.06 -11.29
N PHE A 130 3.48 -7.11 -10.48
CA PHE A 130 3.48 -8.49 -10.98
C PHE A 130 2.23 -8.77 -11.81
N ILE A 131 1.03 -8.41 -11.33
CA ILE A 131 -0.21 -8.62 -12.08
C ILE A 131 -0.19 -7.82 -13.39
N VAL A 132 0.16 -6.53 -13.34
CA VAL A 132 0.10 -5.64 -14.51
C VAL A 132 1.12 -6.03 -15.58
N PHE A 133 2.37 -6.26 -15.20
CA PHE A 133 3.46 -6.45 -16.15
C PHE A 133 3.71 -7.92 -16.52
N THR A 134 3.16 -8.88 -15.77
CA THR A 134 3.28 -10.32 -16.08
C THR A 134 1.97 -10.93 -16.58
N LEU A 135 0.82 -10.58 -16.02
CA LEU A 135 -0.46 -11.22 -16.37
C LEU A 135 -1.27 -10.42 -17.39
N VAL A 136 -1.30 -9.09 -17.26
CA VAL A 136 -2.07 -8.21 -18.15
C VAL A 136 -1.29 -7.85 -19.43
N SER A 137 0.00 -8.17 -19.50
CA SER A 137 0.87 -8.00 -20.68
C SER A 137 1.06 -6.56 -21.15
N PHE A 138 1.08 -5.57 -20.24
CA PHE A 138 1.59 -4.25 -20.59
C PHE A 138 3.11 -4.33 -20.81
N GLN A 139 3.57 -4.20 -22.06
CA GLN A 139 4.98 -4.09 -22.43
C GLN A 139 5.37 -2.63 -22.62
#